data_AF-A0A561UNT9-F1
#
_entry.id   AF-A0A561UNT9-F1
#
_cell.length_a   1.000
_cell.length_b   1.000
_cell.length_c   1.000
_cell.angle_alpha   90.00
_cell.angle_beta   90.00
_cell.angle_gamma   90.00
#
_symmetry.space_group_name_H-M   'P 1'
#
loop_
_entity.id
_entity.type
_entity.pdbx_description
1 polymer ?
#
loop_
_entity_poly.entity_id
_entity_poly.type
_entity_poly.pdbx_seq_one_letter_code
_entity_poly.pdbx_strand_id
1 'polypeptide(L)' 'MVAVDTYTRYCESCGTPVTEGPEGGYVCGACFHVVEPRGADEARKRRRIERATMVAEAARLRQLQRY' A
#
# COMPACT_ATOMS: atom_id res chain seq x y z
N MET A 1 21.79 16.92 3.43
CA MET A 1 21.83 15.46 3.36
C MET A 1 20.83 14.94 4.37
N VAL A 2 19.70 14.38 3.93
CA VAL A 2 18.73 13.76 4.84
C VAL A 2 19.36 12.44 5.29
N ALA A 3 19.72 12.32 6.57
CA ALA A 3 20.11 11.05 7.15
C ALA A 3 18.91 10.12 7.05
N VAL A 4 18.95 9.17 6.13
CA VAL A 4 18.01 8.04 6.14
C VAL A 4 18.54 7.10 7.21
N ASP A 5 18.02 7.24 8.43
CA ASP A 5 18.24 6.28 9.50
C ASP A 5 17.67 4.93 9.05
N THR A 6 18.49 4.13 8.39
CA THR A 6 18.14 2.75 8.03
C THR A 6 18.18 1.93 9.32
N TYR A 7 17.06 1.93 10.05
CA TYR A 7 16.87 1.00 11.15
C TYR A 7 16.83 -0.42 10.57
N THR A 8 17.91 -1.17 10.77
CA THR A 8 17.95 -2.61 10.52
C THR A 8 17.10 -3.31 11.56
N ARG A 9 15.99 -3.89 11.12
CA ARG A 9 15.12 -4.75 11.94
C ARG A 9 15.25 -6.19 11.47
N TYR A 10 14.78 -7.14 12.26
CA TYR A 10 14.68 -8.54 11.87
C TYR A 10 13.26 -8.88 11.45
N CYS A 11 13.11 -9.67 10.39
CA CYS A 11 11.82 -10.17 9.94
C CYS A 11 11.16 -11.00 11.05
N GLU A 12 9.90 -10.70 11.35
CA GLU A 12 9.14 -11.39 12.40
C GLU A 12 8.87 -12.88 12.08
N SER A 13 8.87 -13.25 10.80
CA SER A 13 8.59 -14.63 10.37
C SER A 13 9.83 -15.52 10.26
N CYS A 14 10.97 -15.00 9.79
CA CYS A 14 12.15 -15.82 9.50
C CYS A 14 13.44 -15.30 10.13
N GLY A 15 13.42 -14.16 10.82
CA GLY A 15 14.57 -13.61 11.52
C GLY A 15 15.67 -13.03 10.63
N THR A 16 15.49 -12.95 9.32
CA THR A 16 16.48 -12.31 8.44
C THR A 16 16.51 -10.79 8.64
N PRO A 17 17.68 -10.14 8.53
CA PRO A 17 17.76 -8.69 8.59
C PRO A 17 17.00 -8.06 7.43
N VAL A 18 16.18 -7.07 7.73
CA VAL A 18 15.35 -6.29 6.79
C VAL A 18 15.58 -4.81 7.03
N THR A 19 15.48 -4.03 5.97
CA THR A 19 15.52 -2.57 6.03
C THR A 19 14.08 -2.05 6.12
N GLU A 20 13.78 -1.29 7.17
CA GLU A 20 12.49 -0.60 7.25
C GLU A 20 12.42 0.53 6.22
N GLY A 21 11.27 0.65 5.55
CA GLY A 21 10.95 1.80 4.72
C GLY A 21 10.62 3.04 5.57
N PRO A 22 10.58 4.23 4.96
CA PRO A 22 10.40 5.50 5.68
C PRO A 22 9.09 5.62 6.46
N GLU A 23 8.08 4.81 6.13
CA GLU A 23 6.77 4.79 6.79
C GLU A 23 6.60 3.62 7.78
N GLY A 24 7.68 2.89 8.09
CA GLY A 24 7.69 1.78 9.06
C GLY A 24 7.14 0.45 8.54
N GLY A 25 6.94 0.32 7.22
CA GLY A 25 6.65 -0.96 6.56
C GLY A 25 7.91 -1.58 5.98
N TYR A 26 7.95 -2.90 5.83
CA TYR A 26 9.05 -3.61 5.17
C TYR A 26 8.57 -4.84 4.39
N VAL A 27 9.37 -5.24 3.41
CA VAL A 27 9.21 -6.52 2.70
C VAL A 27 10.47 -7.34 2.92
N CYS A 28 10.29 -8.54 3.45
CA CYS A 28 11.40 -9.48 3.63
C CYS A 28 11.76 -10.16 2.31
N GLY A 29 13.00 -9.97 1.83
CA GLY A 29 13.47 -10.61 0.58
C GLY A 29 13.66 -12.13 0.66
N ALA A 30 13.74 -12.71 1.86
CA ALA A 30 13.94 -14.15 2.05
C ALA A 30 12.63 -14.96 2.08
N CYS A 31 11.68 -14.59 2.95
CA CYS A 31 10.41 -15.30 3.11
C CYS A 31 9.20 -14.58 2.50
N PHE A 32 9.41 -13.42 1.85
CA PHE A 32 8.35 -12.58 1.28
C PHE A 32 7.28 -12.11 2.27
N HIS A 33 7.60 -12.10 3.58
CA HIS A 33 6.72 -11.51 4.58
C HIS A 33 6.64 -9.99 4.40
N VAL A 34 5.41 -9.48 4.39
CA VAL A 34 5.11 -8.06 4.18
C VAL A 34 4.52 -7.50 5.47
N VAL A 35 5.17 -6.49 6.01
CA VAL A 35 4.62 -5.65 7.08
C VAL A 35 4.22 -4.32 6.46
N GLU A 36 2.92 -4.06 6.45
CA GLU A 36 2.39 -2.82 5.89
C GLU A 36 2.62 -1.64 6.86
N PRO A 37 2.93 -0.43 6.34
CA PRO A 37 3.05 0.75 7.17
C PRO A 37 1.70 1.14 7.79
N ARG A 38 1.72 1.89 8.89
CA ARG A 38 0.50 2.34 9.57
C ARG A 38 -0.38 3.16 8.61
N GLY A 39 -1.64 2.76 8.45
CA GLY A 39 -2.60 3.44 7.57
C GLY A 39 -2.62 2.95 6.12
N ALA A 40 -1.81 1.92 5.77
CA ALA A 40 -1.86 1.31 4.44
C ALA A 40 -3.25 0.76 4.08
N ASP A 41 -3.96 0.18 5.06
CA ASP A 41 -5.32 -0.30 4.88
C ASP A 41 -6.31 0.83 4.56
N GLU A 42 -6.19 1.97 5.24
CA GLU A 42 -7.03 3.14 4.98
C GLU A 42 -6.73 3.73 3.60
N ALA A 43 -5.46 3.82 3.22
CA ALA A 43 -5.04 4.27 1.89
C ALA A 43 -5.59 3.33 0.79
N ARG A 44 -5.52 2.01 1.01
CA ARG A 44 -6.09 1.00 0.11
C ARG A 44 -7.60 1.12 0.03
N LYS A 45 -8.29 1.31 1.16
CA LYS A 45 -9.75 1.51 1.22
C LYS A 45 -10.17 2.77 0.47
N ARG A 46 -9.46 3.89 0.67
CA ARG A 46 -9.71 5.15 -0.04
C ARG A 46 -9.57 4.98 -1.56
N ARG A 47 -8.48 4.34 -2.03
CA ARG A 47 -8.27 4.06 -3.46
C ARG A 47 -9.38 3.18 -4.05
N ARG A 48 -9.89 2.20 -3.29
CA ARG A 48 -11.03 1.36 -3.73
C ARG A 48 -12.31 2.19 -3.88
N ILE A 49 -12.60 3.08 -2.93
CA ILE A 49 -13.78 3.95 -2.99
C ILE A 49 -13.69 4.89 -4.19
N GLU A 50 -12.56 5.57 -4.37
CA GLU A 50 -12.32 6.49 -5.51
C GLU A 50 -12.45 5.77 -6.86
N ARG A 51 -11.93 4.55 -6.96
CA ARG A 51 -12.10 3.74 -8.18
C ARG A 51 -13.56 3.36 -8.39
N ALA A 52 -14.29 3.01 -7.33
CA ALA A 52 -15.72 2.68 -7.43
C ALA A 52 -16.56 3.89 -7.85
N THR A 53 -16.25 5.10 -7.36
CA THR A 53 -16.95 6.33 -7.76
C THR A 53 -16.70 6.65 -9.24
N MET A 54 -15.44 6.59 -9.69
CA MET A 54 -15.08 6.79 -11.09
C MET A 54 -15.80 5.81 -12.03
N VAL A 55 -15.87 4.53 -11.63
CA VAL A 55 -16.58 3.50 -12.42
C VAL A 55 -18.09 3.76 -12.45
N ALA A 56 -18.67 4.19 -11.32
CA ALA A 56 -20.10 4.51 -11.25
C ALA A 56 -20.47 5.73 -12.12
N GLU A 57 -19.64 6.78 -12.09
CA GLU A 57 -19.82 7.96 -12.94
C GLU A 57 -19.68 7.62 -14.42
N ALA A 58 -18.65 6.84 -14.79
CA ALA A 58 -18.50 6.36 -16.16
C ALA A 58 -19.69 5.52 -16.63
N ALA A 59 -20.25 4.68 -15.75
CA ALA A 59 -21.46 3.91 -16.05
C ALA A 59 -22.69 4.82 -16.29
N ARG A 60 -22.87 5.86 -15.47
CA ARG A 60 -23.95 6.85 -15.65
C ARG A 60 -23.84 7.59 -16.99
N LEU A 61 -22.64 8.03 -17.35
CA LEU A 61 -22.42 8.72 -18.64
C LEU A 61 -22.72 7.81 -19.83
N ARG A 62 -22.31 6.53 -19.77
CA ARG A 62 -22.64 5.54 -20.80
C ARG A 62 -24.15 5.30 -20.94
N GLN A 63 -24.91 5.37 -19.85
CA GLN A 63 -26.36 5.25 -19.91
C GLN A 63 -27.01 6.45 -20.60
N LEU A 64 -26.53 7.66 -20.33
CA LEU A 64 -27.04 8.88 -20.97
C LEU A 64 -26.71 8.94 -22.47
N GLN A 65 -25.52 8.50 -22.87
CA GLN A 65 -25.09 8.46 -24.29
C GLN A 65 -25.81 7.40 -25.14
N ARG A 66 -26.57 6.49 -24.51
CA ARG A 66 -27.27 5.41 -25.20
C ARG A 66 -28.68 5.81 -25.67
N TYR A 67 -29.15 6.99 -25.29
CA TYR A 67 -30.37 7.64 -25.77
C TYR A 67 -30.00 8.74 -26.77
#